data_AF-A0A7N4P2V6-F1
#
_entry.id   AF-A0A7N4P2V6-F1
#
_cell.length_a   1.000
_cell.length_b   1.000
_cell.length_c   1.000
_cell.angle_alpha   90.00
_cell.angle_beta   90.00
_cell.angle_gamma   90.00
#
_symmetry.space_group_name_H-M   'P 1'
#
loop_
_entity.id
_entity.type
_entity.pdbx_description
1 polymer ?
#
loop_
_entity_poly.entity_id
_entity_poly.type
_entity_poly.pdbx_seq_one_letter_code
_entity_poly.pdbx_strand_id
1 'polypeptide(L)'
;MTSVLSSWNSFLLIQGSVSNMSSAAPRGHNWTRSQSTADENSEDPVDQMISRTGCIAFHHAVQDCMAQHQDWRKCQAQVKAFKECMSQYQKNRLEELQRRQKQMPTDG
;
A
#
# COMPACT_ATOMS: atom_id res chain seq x y z
N MET A 1 33.76 -48.22 18.75
CA MET A 1 33.27 -46.84 19.01
C MET A 1 33.55 -46.04 17.75
N THR A 2 32.62 -46.05 16.82
CA THR A 2 32.77 -45.47 15.48
C THR A 2 32.67 -43.95 15.55
N SER A 3 33.78 -43.29 15.23
CA SER A 3 33.91 -41.86 14.97
C SER A 3 32.84 -41.36 14.00
N VAL A 4 32.29 -40.20 14.31
CA VAL A 4 31.28 -39.50 13.51
C VAL A 4 31.89 -39.15 12.16
N LEU A 5 31.51 -39.91 11.13
CA LEU A 5 31.84 -39.63 9.75
C LEU A 5 31.11 -38.35 9.33
N SER A 6 31.91 -37.40 8.89
CA SER A 6 31.87 -36.79 7.56
C SER A 6 30.53 -36.32 6.99
N SER A 7 30.65 -35.16 6.36
CA SER A 7 29.99 -34.81 5.10
C SER A 7 28.83 -33.84 5.22
N TRP A 8 29.13 -32.64 5.71
CA TRP A 8 28.49 -31.43 5.18
C TRP A 8 29.50 -30.72 4.26
N ASN A 9 30.09 -31.48 3.34
CA ASN A 9 30.72 -30.97 2.13
C ASN A 9 29.62 -30.85 1.07
N SER A 10 29.10 -29.65 0.86
CA SER A 10 28.49 -29.18 -0.39
C SER A 10 27.80 -27.84 -0.18
N PHE A 11 28.54 -26.82 0.24
CA PHE A 11 28.09 -25.46 -0.01
C PHE A 11 29.32 -24.60 -0.31
N LEU A 12 29.33 -24.03 -1.51
CA LEU A 12 30.19 -22.94 -1.99
C LEU A 12 31.61 -23.32 -2.48
N LEU A 13 31.67 -24.06 -3.58
CA LEU A 13 32.63 -23.76 -4.65
C LEU A 13 31.91 -22.95 -5.74
N ILE A 14 31.55 -21.71 -5.41
CA ILE A 14 31.34 -20.68 -6.43
C ILE A 14 32.33 -19.56 -6.07
N GLN A 15 33.52 -19.64 -6.66
CA GLN A 15 34.39 -18.48 -6.82
C GLN A 15 33.67 -17.50 -7.74
N GLY A 16 32.83 -16.65 -7.15
CA GLY A 16 32.30 -15.46 -7.79
C GLY A 16 33.16 -14.27 -7.36
N SER A 17 33.75 -13.58 -8.33
CA SER A 17 34.51 -12.34 -8.14
C SER A 17 33.80 -11.42 -7.13
N VAL A 18 34.45 -11.11 -6.01
CA VAL A 18 33.98 -10.09 -5.08
C VAL A 18 34.15 -8.72 -5.75
N SER A 19 33.16 -8.29 -6.52
CA SER A 19 33.02 -6.88 -6.84
C SER A 19 32.85 -6.13 -5.53
N ASN A 20 33.79 -5.24 -5.25
CA ASN A 20 33.80 -4.28 -4.17
C ASN A 20 32.46 -3.51 -4.13
N MET A 21 31.49 -3.97 -3.33
CA MET A 21 30.27 -3.22 -3.06
C MET A 21 30.63 -2.14 -2.05
N SER A 22 30.99 -0.96 -2.54
CA SER A 22 31.14 0.23 -1.71
C SER A 22 29.84 0.45 -0.95
N SER A 23 29.90 0.31 0.38
CA SER A 23 28.80 0.57 1.30
C SER A 23 28.35 2.03 1.18
N ALA A 24 27.36 2.30 0.33
CA ALA A 24 26.71 3.59 0.32
C ALA A 24 25.95 3.74 1.64
N ALA A 25 26.34 4.74 2.44
CA ALA A 25 25.72 5.12 3.69
C ALA A 25 24.18 5.22 3.56
N PRO A 26 23.40 4.93 4.62
CA PRO A 26 21.96 5.07 4.57
C PRO A 26 21.61 6.53 4.26
N ARG A 27 20.95 6.76 3.11
CA ARG A 27 20.41 8.06 2.76
C ARG A 27 19.32 8.37 3.77
N GLY A 28 19.58 9.30 4.68
CA GLY A 28 18.55 9.82 5.58
C GLY A 28 17.38 10.33 4.75
N HIS A 29 16.18 9.80 4.99
CA HIS A 29 14.97 10.30 4.33
C HIS A 29 14.74 11.73 4.83
N ASN A 30 14.90 12.70 3.95
CA ASN A 30 14.72 14.10 4.28
C ASN A 30 13.20 14.40 4.43
N TRP A 31 12.72 14.57 5.65
CA TRP A 31 11.35 15.02 5.96
C TRP A 31 11.17 16.53 5.71
N THR A 32 11.77 17.07 4.64
CA THR A 32 11.43 18.43 4.24
C THR A 32 10.00 18.39 3.71
N ARG A 33 9.06 18.84 4.53
CA ARG A 33 7.73 19.25 4.08
C ARG A 33 7.97 20.37 3.06
N SER A 34 7.97 20.03 1.77
CA SER A 34 7.94 21.03 0.72
C SER A 34 6.69 21.86 0.95
N GLN A 35 6.87 23.05 1.50
CA GLN A 35 5.86 24.11 1.48
C GLN A 35 5.70 24.51 0.02
N SER A 36 4.92 23.73 -0.74
CA SER A 36 4.16 24.27 -1.84
C SER A 36 3.18 25.24 -1.20
N THR A 37 3.36 26.53 -1.49
CA THR A 37 2.43 27.63 -1.25
C THR A 37 1.03 27.14 -0.93
N ALA A 38 0.71 27.13 0.37
CA ALA A 38 -0.57 26.71 0.90
C ALA A 38 -1.62 27.73 0.46
N ASP A 39 -2.23 27.46 -0.68
CA ASP A 39 -3.65 27.71 -0.79
C ASP A 39 -4.29 26.88 0.33
N GLU A 40 -4.84 27.53 1.36
CA GLU A 40 -5.55 26.85 2.47
C GLU A 40 -6.73 25.98 1.98
N ASN A 41 -7.01 25.99 0.67
CA ASN A 41 -7.99 25.18 -0.01
C ASN A 41 -7.41 23.94 -0.75
N SER A 42 -6.12 23.58 -0.59
CA SER A 42 -5.62 22.35 -1.22
C SER A 42 -6.15 21.11 -0.48
N GLU A 43 -7.17 20.46 -1.04
CA GLU A 43 -7.69 19.17 -0.55
C GLU A 43 -6.55 18.14 -0.39
N ASP A 44 -6.57 17.33 0.67
CA ASP A 44 -5.58 16.27 0.88
C ASP A 44 -5.58 15.34 -0.35
N PRO A 45 -4.41 15.01 -0.93
CA PRO A 45 -4.30 14.00 -1.99
C PRO A 45 -5.07 12.70 -1.70
N VAL A 46 -5.17 12.28 -0.44
CA VAL A 46 -5.95 11.11 -0.01
C VAL A 46 -7.45 11.36 -0.18
N ASP A 47 -7.95 12.51 0.26
CA ASP A 47 -9.36 12.88 0.11
C ASP A 47 -9.74 12.99 -1.36
N GLN A 48 -8.88 13.56 -2.20
CA GLN A 48 -9.10 13.61 -3.66
C GLN A 48 -9.23 12.21 -4.27
N MET A 49 -8.42 11.24 -3.83
CA MET A 49 -8.50 9.86 -4.30
C MET A 49 -9.80 9.18 -3.85
N ILE A 50 -10.21 9.39 -2.60
CA ILE A 50 -11.42 8.79 -2.02
C ILE A 50 -12.68 9.40 -2.63
N SER A 51 -12.68 10.70 -2.94
CA SER A 51 -13.78 11.38 -3.63
C SER A 51 -14.10 10.74 -4.98
N ARG A 52 -13.08 10.29 -5.73
CA ARG A 52 -13.26 9.60 -7.02
C ARG A 52 -13.94 8.23 -6.89
N THR A 53 -13.91 7.61 -5.71
CA THR A 53 -14.58 6.32 -5.47
C THR A 53 -16.04 6.47 -5.01
N GLY A 54 -16.48 7.69 -4.68
CA GLY A 54 -17.79 7.95 -4.08
C GLY A 54 -17.90 7.58 -2.59
N CYS A 55 -16.78 7.27 -1.91
CA CYS A 55 -16.78 6.83 -0.51
C CYS A 55 -16.39 7.95 0.48
N ILE A 56 -16.31 9.21 0.03
CA ILE A 56 -15.80 10.33 0.83
C ILE A 56 -16.62 10.61 2.10
N ALA A 57 -17.95 10.47 2.03
CA ALA A 57 -18.80 10.65 3.21
C ALA A 57 -18.45 9.68 4.36
N PHE A 58 -18.12 8.42 4.03
CA PHE A 58 -17.70 7.44 5.02
C PHE A 58 -16.28 7.72 5.54
N HIS A 59 -15.41 8.32 4.72
CA HIS A 59 -14.09 8.75 5.15
C HIS A 59 -14.19 9.89 6.19
N HIS A 60 -14.99 10.92 5.89
CA HIS A 60 -15.23 12.01 6.82
C HIS A 60 -15.89 11.52 8.11
N ALA A 61 -16.82 10.55 8.05
CA ALA A 61 -17.40 9.95 9.25
C ALA A 61 -16.34 9.29 10.17
N VAL A 62 -15.29 8.69 9.59
CA VAL A 62 -14.16 8.16 10.37
C VAL A 62 -13.33 9.29 10.97
N GLN A 63 -13.00 10.31 10.18
CA GLN A 63 -12.26 11.50 10.64
C GLN A 63 -13.00 12.19 11.80
N ASP A 64 -14.31 12.40 11.66
CA ASP A 64 -15.18 13.01 12.68
C ASP A 64 -15.22 12.19 13.96
N CYS A 65 -15.31 10.86 13.85
CA CYS A 65 -15.28 9.98 15.02
C CYS A 65 -13.93 10.05 15.74
N MET A 66 -12.83 10.08 14.97
CA MET A 66 -11.48 10.21 15.53
C MET A 66 -11.25 11.60 16.14
N ALA A 67 -11.79 12.66 15.56
CA ALA A 67 -11.73 14.01 16.12
C ALA A 67 -12.48 14.10 17.46
N GLN A 68 -13.62 13.42 17.58
CA GLN A 68 -14.43 13.39 18.80
C GLN A 68 -13.85 12.51 19.90
N HIS A 69 -13.38 11.31 19.55
CA HIS A 69 -13.03 10.29 20.54
C HIS A 69 -11.54 10.05 20.70
N GLN A 70 -10.74 10.34 19.67
CA GLN A 70 -9.30 10.05 19.60
C GLN A 70 -8.93 8.59 19.91
N ASP A 71 -9.91 7.68 19.83
CA ASP A 71 -9.74 6.26 20.07
C ASP A 71 -10.41 5.49 18.94
N TRP A 72 -9.57 4.89 18.08
CA TRP A 72 -10.04 4.13 16.93
C TRP A 72 -10.90 2.93 17.31
N ARG A 73 -10.75 2.40 18.54
CA ARG A 73 -11.58 1.28 19.03
C ARG A 73 -13.05 1.68 19.17
N LYS A 74 -13.32 2.96 19.45
CA LYS A 74 -14.69 3.52 19.49
C LYS A 74 -15.25 3.81 18.10
N CYS A 75 -14.38 3.87 17.09
CA CYS A 75 -14.74 4.20 15.71
C CYS A 75 -14.91 2.99 14.78
N GLN A 76 -15.02 1.77 15.34
CA GLN A 76 -15.13 0.54 14.56
C GLN A 76 -16.32 0.53 13.59
N ALA A 77 -17.44 1.13 13.97
CA ALA A 77 -18.63 1.19 13.11
C ALA A 77 -18.36 2.03 11.85
N GLN A 78 -17.78 3.22 12.01
CA GLN A 78 -17.43 4.12 10.90
C GLN A 78 -16.36 3.49 10.00
N VAL A 79 -15.32 2.89 10.60
CA VAL A 79 -14.25 2.22 9.85
C VAL A 79 -14.80 1.03 9.06
N LYS A 80 -15.73 0.26 9.63
CA LYS A 80 -16.38 -0.86 8.94
C LYS A 80 -17.20 -0.36 7.74
N ALA A 81 -18.01 0.69 7.91
CA ALA A 81 -18.79 1.28 6.83
C ALA A 81 -17.89 1.79 5.68
N PHE A 82 -16.80 2.48 6.02
CA PHE A 82 -15.82 2.92 5.03
C PHE A 82 -15.19 1.75 4.27
N LYS A 83 -14.79 0.69 4.98
CA LYS A 83 -14.26 -0.55 4.38
C LYS A 83 -15.28 -1.20 3.44
N GLU A 84 -16.54 -1.29 3.83
CA GLU A 84 -17.60 -1.86 3.01
C GLU A 84 -17.79 -1.09 1.71
N CYS A 85 -17.83 0.26 1.77
CA CYS A 85 -17.90 1.09 0.58
C CYS A 85 -16.73 0.84 -0.38
N MET A 86 -15.50 0.87 0.15
CA MET A 86 -14.30 0.63 -0.67
C MET A 86 -14.26 -0.77 -1.27
N SER A 87 -14.71 -1.78 -0.53
CA SER A 87 -14.79 -3.16 -1.02
C SER A 87 -15.78 -3.28 -2.18
N GLN A 88 -16.92 -2.58 -2.11
CA GLN A 88 -17.89 -2.54 -3.21
C GLN A 88 -17.31 -1.84 -4.44
N TYR A 89 -16.66 -0.69 -4.26
CA TYR A 89 -15.99 0.01 -5.35
C TYR A 89 -14.97 -0.88 -6.08
N GLN A 90 -14.13 -1.61 -5.34
CA GLN A 90 -13.15 -2.54 -5.91
C GLN A 90 -13.80 -3.66 -6.72
N LYS A 91 -14.90 -4.25 -6.22
CA LYS A 91 -15.65 -5.29 -6.94
C LYS A 91 -16.23 -4.75 -8.24
N ASN A 92 -16.92 -3.62 -8.19
CA ASN A 92 -17.50 -2.99 -9.38
C ASN A 92 -16.42 -2.65 -10.41
N ARG A 93 -15.26 -2.17 -9.96
CA ARG A 93 -14.12 -1.87 -10.84
C ARG A 93 -13.58 -3.12 -11.52
N LEU A 94 -13.48 -4.24 -10.79
CA LEU A 94 -13.03 -5.51 -11.36
C LEU A 94 -14.03 -6.05 -12.39
N GLU A 95 -15.32 -6.02 -12.08
CA GLU A 95 -16.37 -6.45 -13.01
C GLU A 95 -16.37 -5.64 -14.31
N GLU A 96 -16.19 -4.32 -14.21
CA GLU A 96 -16.08 -3.43 -15.37
C GLU A 96 -14.85 -3.77 -16.24
N LEU A 97 -13.70 -4.04 -15.62
CA LEU A 97 -12.50 -4.47 -16.35
C LEU A 97 -12.72 -5.82 -17.06
N GLN A 98 -13.38 -6.77 -16.41
CA GLN A 98 -13.72 -8.06 -17.03
C GLN A 98 -14.70 -7.89 -18.20
N ARG A 99 -15.69 -7.01 -18.08
CA ARG A 99 -16.61 -6.69 -19.19
C ARG A 99 -15.86 -6.10 -20.37
N ARG A 100 -14.92 -5.17 -20.12
CA ARG A 100 -14.07 -4.58 -21.17
C ARG A 100 -13.19 -5.62 -21.85
N GLN A 101 -12.61 -6.55 -21.10
CA GLN A 101 -11.82 -7.65 -21.67
C GLN A 101 -12.66 -8.56 -22.57
N LYS A 102 -13.87 -8.93 -22.16
CA LYS A 102 -14.79 -9.75 -22.97
C LYS A 102 -15.26 -9.06 -24.25
N GLN A 103 -15.31 -7.73 -24.25
CA GLN A 103 -15.72 -6.93 -25.40
C GLN A 103 -14.58 -6.65 -26.39
N MET A 104 -13.33 -6.94 -26.02
CA MET A 104 -12.19 -6.80 -26.91
C MET A 104 -12.20 -7.98 -27.89
N PRO A 105 -12.45 -7.77 -29.20
CA PRO A 105 -12.37 -8.86 -30.16
C PRO A 105 -10.91 -9.28 -30.27
N THR A 106 -10.64 -10.55 -29.98
CA THR A 106 -9.36 -11.18 -30.27
C THR A 106 -9.33 -11.46 -31.77
N ASP A 107 -8.98 -10.45 -32.58
CA ASP A 107 -8.60 -10.72 -33.97
C ASP A 107 -7.25 -11.45 -33.97
N GLY A 108 -7.24 -12.60 -34.65
CA GLY A 108 -6.09 -13.50 -34.82
C GLY A 108 -5.15 -13.08 -35.94
#